data_AF-A0A1Q9VEG8-F1
#
_entry.id   AF-A0A1Q9VEG8-F1
#
_cell.length_a   1.000
_cell.length_b   1.000
_cell.length_c   1.000
_cell.angle_alpha   90.00
_cell.angle_beta   90.00
_cell.angle_gamma   90.00
#
_symmetry.space_group_name_H-M   'P 1'
#
loop_
_entity.id
_entity.type
_entity.pdbx_description
1 polymer ?
#
loop_
_entity_poly.entity_id
_entity_poly.type
_entity_poly.pdbx_seq_one_letter_code
_entity_poly.pdbx_strand_id
1 'polypeptide(L)'
;MFAQAVLATLNDPRGWGATDGVTFSRTAADDASIRVVLASPVTTDRLCAPLQTESLYSCGSSASGTAVLNFHRWVSGAADFGDDVATYRQYLVNHEVGHVLGHGHESCPAPGAVAPVMVQQTITTEGCLPNGWPSP
;
A
#
# COMPACT_ATOMS: atom_id res chain seq x y z
N MET A 1 -0.96 5.59 16.71
CA MET A 1 -2.01 5.57 15.67
C MET A 1 -1.54 4.90 14.38
N PHE A 2 -0.46 5.34 13.71
CA PHE A 2 0.02 4.73 12.44
C PHE A 2 0.27 3.21 12.51
N ALA A 3 1.17 2.74 13.37
CA ALA A 3 1.52 1.31 13.45
C ALA A 3 0.31 0.41 13.76
N GLN A 4 -0.66 0.91 14.54
CA GLN A 4 -1.89 0.18 14.83
C GLN A 4 -2.79 0.11 13.60
N ALA A 5 -2.90 1.19 12.82
CA ALA A 5 -3.65 1.18 11.55
C ALA A 5 -3.02 0.20 10.54
N VAL A 6 -1.70 0.18 10.41
CA VAL A 6 -0.98 -0.78 9.57
C VAL A 6 -1.29 -2.23 9.99
N LEU A 7 -1.13 -2.55 11.28
CA LEU A 7 -1.39 -3.91 11.78
C LEU A 7 -2.86 -4.31 11.65
N ALA A 8 -3.79 -3.38 11.86
CA ALA A 8 -5.21 -3.63 11.70
C ALA A 8 -5.57 -3.90 10.24
N THR A 9 -5.01 -3.13 9.29
CA THR A 9 -5.20 -3.38 7.86
C THR A 9 -4.61 -4.73 7.44
N LEU A 10 -3.35 -5.01 7.79
CA LEU A 10 -2.67 -6.22 7.31
C LEU A 10 -3.24 -7.52 7.87
N ASN A 11 -3.82 -7.48 9.09
CA ASN A 11 -4.45 -8.63 9.73
C ASN A 11 -6.00 -8.60 9.65
N ASP A 12 -6.59 -7.69 8.87
CA ASP A 12 -8.02 -7.75 8.54
C ASP A 12 -8.29 -9.06 7.76
N PRO A 13 -9.44 -9.72 7.93
CA PRO A 13 -9.79 -10.92 7.16
C PRO A 13 -9.72 -10.75 5.63
N ARG A 14 -9.83 -9.52 5.12
CA ARG A 14 -9.71 -9.19 3.70
C ARG A 14 -8.27 -8.93 3.23
N GLY A 15 -7.32 -8.90 4.17
CA GLY A 15 -5.90 -8.65 3.93
C GLY A 15 -5.15 -9.86 3.35
N TRP A 16 -3.82 -9.75 3.27
CA TRP A 16 -2.95 -10.75 2.66
C TRP A 16 -3.00 -12.13 3.35
N GLY A 17 -3.51 -12.23 4.58
CA GLY A 17 -3.69 -13.52 5.22
C GLY A 17 -4.68 -14.44 4.50
N ALA A 18 -5.73 -13.89 3.88
CA ALA A 18 -6.68 -14.68 3.09
C ALA A 18 -6.12 -15.11 1.73
N THR A 19 -5.30 -14.25 1.10
CA THR A 19 -4.74 -14.50 -0.23
C THR A 19 -3.48 -15.36 -0.19
N ASP A 20 -2.56 -15.07 0.74
CA ASP A 20 -1.20 -15.64 0.77
C ASP A 20 -0.94 -16.53 2.01
N GLY A 21 -1.91 -16.63 2.93
CA GLY A 21 -1.74 -17.44 4.15
C GLY A 21 -0.75 -16.86 5.16
N VAL A 22 -0.44 -15.57 5.08
CA VAL A 22 0.51 -14.86 5.97
C VAL A 22 -0.18 -14.24 7.19
N THR A 23 0.58 -13.91 8.23
CA THR A 23 0.10 -13.15 9.39
C THR A 23 1.20 -12.20 9.85
N PHE A 24 0.81 -11.01 10.31
CA PHE A 24 1.74 -9.95 10.65
C PHE A 24 1.76 -9.71 12.15
N SER A 25 2.95 -9.75 12.74
CA SER A 25 3.18 -9.37 14.14
C SER A 25 4.19 -8.25 14.22
N ARG A 26 4.00 -7.35 15.18
CA ARG A 26 4.96 -6.28 15.44
C ARG A 26 6.10 -6.80 16.29
N THR A 27 7.32 -6.50 15.88
CA THR A 27 8.53 -6.75 16.66
C THR A 27 9.26 -5.45 16.95
N ALA A 28 10.03 -5.43 18.03
CA ALA A 28 11.00 -4.39 18.33
C ALA A 28 12.43 -4.80 17.94
N ALA A 29 12.61 -6.02 17.44
CA ALA A 29 13.90 -6.53 17.00
C ALA A 29 14.34 -5.87 15.68
N ASP A 30 15.65 -5.72 15.53
CA ASP A 30 16.26 -5.08 14.36
C ASP A 30 16.20 -5.94 13.10
N ASP A 31 15.82 -7.22 13.21
CA ASP A 31 15.76 -8.21 12.13
C ASP A 31 14.35 -8.42 11.56
N ALA A 32 13.46 -7.42 11.69
CA ALA A 32 12.12 -7.47 11.13
C ALA A 32 12.13 -7.85 9.63
N SER A 33 11.31 -8.84 9.26
CA SER A 33 11.18 -9.31 7.88
C SER A 33 10.56 -8.26 6.95
N ILE A 34 9.71 -7.40 7.50
CA ILE A 34 9.05 -6.30 6.79
C ILE A 34 9.12 -5.03 7.63
N ARG A 35 9.41 -3.90 6.99
CA ARG A 35 9.35 -2.55 7.57
C ARG A 35 8.33 -1.73 6.81
N VAL A 36 7.38 -1.13 7.54
CA VAL A 36 6.44 -0.15 6.97
C VAL A 36 6.79 1.23 7.51
N VAL A 37 7.18 2.14 6.63
CA VAL A 37 7.73 3.45 6.95
C VAL A 37 6.79 4.53 6.44
N LEU A 38 6.39 5.48 7.30
CA LEU A 38 5.68 6.68 6.88
C LEU A 38 6.67 7.83 6.75
N ALA A 39 6.84 8.39 5.56
CA ALA A 39 7.90 9.34 5.25
C ALA A 39 7.36 10.62 4.60
N SER A 40 8.02 11.76 4.85
CA SER A 40 7.76 12.99 4.10
C SER A 40 8.07 12.80 2.61
N PRO A 41 7.45 13.55 1.68
CA PRO A 41 7.67 13.43 0.23
C PRO A 41 9.14 13.30 -0.19
N VAL A 42 9.99 14.23 0.24
CA VAL A 42 11.44 14.23 -0.08
C VAL A 42 12.15 13.02 0.53
N THR A 43 11.72 12.57 1.71
CA THR A 43 12.29 11.36 2.33
C THR A 43 11.84 10.11 1.59
N THR A 44 10.61 10.06 1.09
CA THR A 44 10.12 8.98 0.24
C THR A 44 10.97 8.86 -1.03
N ASP A 45 11.23 9.96 -1.74
CA ASP A 45 12.08 9.97 -2.93
C ASP A 45 13.46 9.36 -2.66
N ARG A 46 14.08 9.72 -1.52
CA ARG A 46 15.38 9.19 -1.12
C ARG A 46 15.32 7.70 -0.77
N LEU A 47 14.29 7.25 -0.06
CA LEU A 47 14.16 5.85 0.37
C LEU A 47 13.74 4.91 -0.77
N CYS A 48 13.01 5.43 -1.76
CA CYS A 48 12.53 4.68 -2.92
C CYS A 48 13.52 4.65 -4.08
N ALA A 49 14.59 5.43 -4.03
CA ALA A 49 15.61 5.43 -5.08
C ALA A 49 16.11 4.01 -5.40
N PRO A 50 16.25 3.65 -6.69
CA PRO A 50 16.23 4.53 -7.87
C PRO A 50 14.85 4.81 -8.47
N LEU A 51 13.75 4.37 -7.84
CA LEU A 51 12.40 4.68 -8.33
C LEU A 51 12.11 6.19 -8.21
N GLN A 52 11.50 6.75 -9.24
CA GLN A 52 11.09 8.15 -9.28
C GLN A 52 9.67 8.29 -8.73
N THR A 53 9.56 8.56 -7.43
CA THR A 53 8.26 8.78 -6.77
C THR A 53 7.71 10.18 -6.98
N GLU A 54 8.48 11.10 -7.57
CA GLU A 54 8.05 12.47 -7.90
C GLU A 54 7.48 13.23 -6.69
N SER A 55 7.94 12.92 -5.46
CA SER A 55 7.39 13.40 -4.20
C SER A 55 5.90 13.05 -3.96
N LEU A 56 5.29 12.21 -4.81
CA LEU A 56 3.85 11.93 -4.81
C LEU A 56 3.51 10.48 -4.53
N TYR A 57 4.37 9.55 -4.92
CA TYR A 57 4.08 8.11 -4.84
C TYR A 57 4.79 7.45 -3.67
N SER A 58 4.28 6.28 -3.31
CA SER A 58 4.87 5.38 -2.33
C SER A 58 5.65 4.29 -3.08
N CYS A 59 6.38 3.44 -2.35
CA CYS A 59 7.03 2.28 -2.97
C CYS A 59 7.15 1.11 -1.99
N GLY A 60 7.18 -0.10 -2.54
CA GLY A 60 7.52 -1.32 -1.84
C GLY A 60 8.65 -2.05 -2.54
N SER A 61 9.50 -2.70 -1.76
CA SER A 61 10.61 -3.49 -2.28
C SER A 61 10.74 -4.80 -1.54
N SER A 62 10.57 -5.91 -2.25
CA SER A 62 10.84 -7.26 -1.75
C SER A 62 12.34 -7.46 -1.45
N ALA A 63 13.23 -6.81 -2.18
CA ALA A 63 14.67 -6.92 -1.98
C ALA A 63 15.14 -6.33 -0.63
N SER A 64 14.53 -5.23 -0.18
CA SER A 64 14.87 -4.61 1.11
C SER A 64 13.86 -4.92 2.23
N GLY A 65 12.77 -5.63 1.92
CA GLY A 65 11.68 -5.89 2.86
C GLY A 65 11.01 -4.61 3.37
N THR A 66 10.94 -3.55 2.56
CA THR A 66 10.48 -2.23 3.02
C THR A 66 9.35 -1.68 2.15
N ALA A 67 8.26 -1.27 2.80
CA ALA A 67 7.16 -0.49 2.24
C ALA A 67 7.24 0.95 2.77
N VAL A 68 7.49 1.91 1.89
CA VAL A 68 7.61 3.34 2.18
C VAL A 68 6.34 4.05 1.72
N LEU A 69 5.55 4.52 2.69
CA LEU A 69 4.32 5.25 2.45
C LEU A 69 4.59 6.76 2.46
N ASN A 70 4.16 7.45 1.41
CA ASN A 70 4.23 8.89 1.30
C ASN A 70 3.21 9.57 2.24
N PHE A 71 3.70 10.42 3.14
CA PHE A 71 2.88 11.09 4.15
C PHE A 71 1.81 12.01 3.54
N HIS A 72 2.10 12.69 2.43
CA HIS A 72 1.11 13.54 1.78
C HIS A 72 -0.09 12.71 1.31
N ARG A 73 0.16 11.54 0.73
CA ARG A 73 -0.86 10.59 0.31
C ARG A 73 -1.60 9.95 1.47
N TRP A 74 -0.88 9.57 2.52
CA TRP A 74 -1.51 9.05 3.75
C TRP A 74 -2.54 10.01 4.35
N VAL A 75 -2.29 11.32 4.25
CA VAL A 75 -3.20 12.35 4.77
C VAL A 75 -4.30 12.70 3.77
N SER A 76 -3.98 12.82 2.49
CA SER A 76 -4.84 13.47 1.49
C SER A 76 -5.57 12.51 0.55
N GLY A 77 -5.16 11.23 0.50
CA GLY A 77 -5.72 10.27 -0.44
C GLY A 77 -5.22 10.42 -1.88
N ALA A 78 -5.98 9.84 -2.80
CA ALA A 78 -5.84 9.99 -4.24
C ALA A 78 -7.19 10.37 -4.86
N ALA A 79 -7.15 11.00 -6.04
CA ALA A 79 -8.31 11.64 -6.64
C ALA A 79 -9.50 10.68 -6.82
N ASP A 80 -9.25 9.46 -7.29
CA ASP A 80 -10.30 8.47 -7.58
C ASP A 80 -10.99 7.94 -6.30
N PHE A 81 -10.40 8.13 -5.11
CA PHE A 81 -11.03 7.78 -3.83
C PHE A 81 -11.93 8.90 -3.28
N GLY A 82 -11.91 10.10 -3.87
CA GLY A 82 -12.65 11.26 -3.35
C GLY A 82 -12.33 11.53 -1.89
N ASP A 83 -13.37 11.62 -1.05
CA ASP A 83 -13.25 11.88 0.39
C ASP A 83 -12.96 10.60 1.22
N ASP A 84 -12.92 9.42 0.60
CA ASP A 84 -12.68 8.15 1.30
C ASP A 84 -11.18 7.87 1.55
N VAL A 85 -10.59 8.75 2.36
CA VAL A 85 -9.19 8.62 2.82
C VAL A 85 -8.99 7.37 3.68
N ALA A 86 -10.05 6.87 4.33
CA ALA A 86 -9.96 5.66 5.15
C ALA A 86 -9.66 4.43 4.29
N THR A 87 -10.41 4.22 3.21
CA THR A 87 -10.16 3.14 2.25
C THR A 87 -8.83 3.35 1.53
N TYR A 88 -8.48 4.60 1.18
CA TYR A 88 -7.17 4.87 0.58
C TYR A 88 -5.99 4.44 1.47
N ARG A 89 -6.08 4.65 2.79
CA ARG A 89 -5.02 4.21 3.72
C ARG A 89 -4.88 2.69 3.76
N GLN A 90 -5.99 1.96 3.64
CA GLN A 90 -5.99 0.50 3.57
C GLN A 90 -5.35 0.04 2.27
N TYR A 91 -5.77 0.63 1.14
CA TYR A 91 -5.15 0.45 -0.18
C TYR A 91 -3.65 0.67 -0.11
N LEU A 92 -3.20 1.82 0.39
CA LEU A 92 -1.80 2.19 0.38
C LEU A 92 -0.93 1.23 1.21
N VAL A 93 -1.44 0.77 2.36
CA VAL A 93 -0.74 -0.25 3.15
C VAL A 93 -0.68 -1.58 2.41
N ASN A 94 -1.81 -2.06 1.90
CA ASN A 94 -1.86 -3.37 1.24
C ASN A 94 -1.07 -3.40 -0.06
N HIS A 95 -1.13 -2.33 -0.87
CA HIS A 95 -0.41 -2.21 -2.14
C HIS A 95 1.10 -2.29 -1.94
N GLU A 96 1.65 -1.43 -1.07
CA GLU A 96 3.11 -1.38 -0.86
C GLU A 96 3.62 -2.63 -0.14
N VAL A 97 2.84 -3.21 0.78
CA VAL A 97 3.18 -4.51 1.37
C VAL A 97 3.03 -5.65 0.36
N GLY A 98 2.09 -5.56 -0.58
CA GLY A 98 1.95 -6.49 -1.69
C GLY A 98 3.23 -6.58 -2.52
N HIS A 99 3.85 -5.43 -2.83
CA HIS A 99 5.18 -5.41 -3.46
C HIS A 99 6.27 -6.06 -2.61
N VAL A 100 6.24 -5.86 -1.28
CA VAL A 100 7.18 -6.54 -0.37
C VAL A 100 6.98 -8.05 -0.38
N LEU A 101 5.74 -8.52 -0.49
CA LEU A 101 5.37 -9.94 -0.61
C LEU A 101 5.64 -10.53 -2.00
N GLY A 102 6.01 -9.69 -2.98
CA GLY A 102 6.39 -10.12 -4.33
C GLY A 102 5.32 -9.94 -5.40
N HIS A 103 4.20 -9.28 -5.09
CA HIS A 103 3.15 -8.98 -6.07
C HIS A 103 3.54 -7.79 -6.94
N GLY A 104 3.37 -7.93 -8.26
CA GLY A 104 3.55 -6.86 -9.24
C GLY A 104 2.27 -6.04 -9.41
N HIS A 105 2.34 -4.96 -10.20
CA HIS A 105 1.14 -4.23 -10.57
C HIS A 105 0.18 -5.09 -11.39
N GLU A 106 -1.11 -4.84 -11.20
CA GLU A 106 -2.21 -5.39 -11.99
C GLU A 106 -2.94 -4.26 -12.72
N SER A 107 -3.82 -4.61 -13.65
CA SER A 107 -4.66 -3.66 -14.39
C SER A 107 -6.13 -3.82 -14.01
N CYS A 108 -6.92 -2.77 -14.23
CA CYS A 108 -8.37 -2.85 -14.05
C CYS A 108 -8.96 -3.88 -15.04
N PRO A 109 -9.66 -4.93 -14.57
CA PRO A 109 -10.16 -5.99 -15.45
C PRO A 109 -11.29 -5.53 -16.38
N ALA A 110 -12.11 -4.57 -15.93
CA ALA A 110 -13.16 -3.93 -16.72
C ALA A 110 -13.66 -2.65 -16.02
N PRO A 111 -14.14 -1.64 -16.76
CA PRO A 111 -14.79 -0.47 -16.17
C PRO A 111 -15.92 -0.86 -15.20
N GLY A 112 -15.93 -0.25 -14.02
CA GLY A 112 -16.91 -0.51 -12.97
C GLY A 112 -16.68 -1.81 -12.16
N ALA A 113 -15.69 -2.64 -12.51
CA ALA A 113 -15.27 -3.73 -11.65
C ALA A 113 -14.55 -3.19 -10.40
N VAL A 114 -14.43 -4.01 -9.35
CA VAL A 114 -13.60 -3.68 -8.19
C VAL A 114 -12.14 -3.71 -8.61
N ALA A 115 -11.38 -2.65 -8.33
CA ALA A 115 -9.96 -2.60 -8.65
C ALA A 115 -9.21 -3.69 -7.87
N PRO A 116 -8.41 -4.54 -8.53
CA PRO A 116 -7.42 -5.34 -7.80
C PRO A 116 -6.52 -4.41 -6.97
N VAL A 117 -6.14 -4.84 -5.76
CA VAL A 117 -5.38 -3.97 -4.83
C VAL A 117 -4.02 -3.56 -5.40
N MET A 118 -3.49 -4.34 -6.34
CA MET A 118 -2.23 -4.08 -7.02
C MET A 118 -2.35 -3.19 -8.26
N VAL A 119 -3.54 -2.68 -8.60
CA VAL A 119 -3.67 -1.52 -9.51
C VAL A 119 -2.98 -0.32 -8.85
N GLN A 120 -2.28 0.51 -9.63
CA GLN A 120 -1.64 1.73 -9.14
C GLN A 120 -2.67 2.86 -8.95
N GLN A 121 -3.62 2.63 -8.03
CA GLN A 121 -4.78 3.49 -7.76
C GLN A 121 -4.42 4.88 -7.20
N THR A 122 -3.17 5.12 -6.78
CA THR A 122 -2.69 6.48 -6.48
C THR A 122 -2.62 7.35 -7.74
N ILE A 123 -2.36 6.73 -8.90
CA ILE A 123 -2.36 7.40 -10.21
C ILE A 123 -3.77 7.40 -10.77
N THR A 124 -4.37 6.22 -10.92
CA THR A 124 -5.75 6.05 -11.39
C THR A 124 -6.25 4.63 -11.11
N THR A 125 -7.56 4.46 -10.94
CA THR A 125 -8.21 3.14 -10.92
C THR A 125 -8.50 2.58 -12.32
N GLU A 126 -8.13 3.29 -13.39
CA GLU A 126 -8.37 2.87 -14.78
C GLU A 126 -9.87 2.62 -15.09
N GLY A 127 -10.76 3.30 -14.37
CA GLY A 127 -12.22 3.15 -14.50
C GLY A 127 -12.83 2.06 -13.62
N CYS A 128 -12.04 1.34 -12.82
CA CYS A 128 -12.53 0.47 -11.76
C CYS A 128 -13.03 1.27 -10.55
N LEU A 129 -13.83 0.63 -9.71
CA LEU A 129 -14.17 1.12 -8.38
C LEU A 129 -12.93 1.03 -7.47
N PRO A 130 -12.57 2.10 -6.73
CA PRO A 130 -11.45 2.08 -5.80
C PRO A 130 -11.59 0.98 -4.75
N ASN A 131 -10.47 0.35 -4.38
CA ASN A 131 -10.46 -0.78 -3.45
C ASN A 131 -9.19 -0.82 -2.59
N GLY A 132 -9.37 -1.10 -1.30
CA GLY A 132 -8.32 -1.20 -0.31
C GLY A 132 -7.77 -2.60 -0.05
N TRP A 133 -8.36 -3.66 -0.62
CA TRP A 133 -8.22 -5.02 -0.08
C TRP A 133 -7.79 -6.06 -1.13
N PRO A 134 -6.84 -6.95 -0.79
CA PRO A 134 -6.51 -8.12 -1.62
C PRO A 134 -7.68 -9.09 -1.84
N SER A 135 -8.56 -9.24 -0.85
CA SER A 135 -9.76 -10.10 -0.90
C SER A 135 -11.00 -9.29 -0.52
N PRO A 136 -11.56 -8.49 -1.45
CA PRO A 136 -12.66 -7.55 -1.20
C PRO A 136 -14.03 -8.21 -0.99
#